data_AF-A0A948B2A5-F1
#
_entry.id   AF-A0A948B2A5-F1
#
_cell.length_a   1.000
_cell.length_b   1.000
_cell.length_c   1.000
_cell.angle_alpha   90.00
_cell.angle_beta   90.00
_cell.angle_gamma   90.00
#
_symmetry.space_group_name_H-M   'P 1'
#
loop_
_entity.id
_entity.type
_entity.pdbx_description
1 polymer ?
#
loop_
_entity_poly.entity_id
_entity_poly.type
_entity_poly.pdbx_seq_one_letter_code
_entity_poly.pdbx_strand_id
1 'polypeptide(L)'
;HPLSLSFELFFGIIIRFNSPTMMQIAGVIYSEERRKSQERYQAAVERAHFLGQEEKRHWALLGHILTTGQLQEAERLIIDEDLKRLAVQEQLEVIKPSSEKRYG
;
A
#
# COMPACT_ATOMS: atom_id res chain seq x y z
N HIS A 1 -13.19 3.03 19.31
CA HIS A 1 -12.74 2.25 18.14
C HIS A 1 -11.63 3.03 17.46
N PRO A 2 -10.36 2.59 17.53
CA PRO A 2 -9.34 3.19 16.68
C PRO A 2 -9.66 2.78 15.24
N LEU A 3 -9.76 3.76 14.34
CA LEU A 3 -9.75 3.49 12.91
C LEU A 3 -8.46 2.71 12.62
N SER A 4 -8.54 1.65 11.80
CA SER A 4 -7.31 0.91 11.45
C SER A 4 -6.34 1.89 10.80
N LEU A 5 -5.05 1.81 11.12
CA LEU A 5 -4.01 2.66 10.52
C LEU A 5 -4.04 2.65 8.98
N SER A 6 -4.56 1.59 8.37
CA SER A 6 -4.87 1.46 6.94
C SER A 6 -5.92 2.48 6.45
N PHE A 7 -6.91 2.82 7.28
CA PHE A 7 -7.94 3.82 7.00
C PHE A 7 -7.38 5.26 7.10
N GLU A 8 -6.47 5.54 8.03
CA GLU A 8 -5.82 6.86 8.11
C GLU A 8 -4.86 7.12 6.94
N LEU A 9 -4.14 6.09 6.46
CA LEU A 9 -3.37 6.17 5.21
C LEU A 9 -4.28 6.42 3.99
N PHE A 10 -5.42 5.74 3.93
CA PHE A 10 -6.41 5.90 2.87
C PHE A 10 -6.98 7.34 2.82
N PHE A 11 -7.38 7.89 3.97
CA PHE A 11 -7.87 9.28 4.05
C PHE A 11 -6.74 10.30 3.89
N GLY A 12 -5.54 10.03 4.39
CA GLY A 12 -4.38 10.89 4.21
C GLY A 12 -4.02 11.09 2.74
N ILE A 13 -4.12 10.04 1.92
CA ILE A 13 -3.98 10.11 0.47
C ILE A 13 -5.09 10.99 -0.12
N ILE A 14 -6.36 10.68 0.14
CA ILE A 14 -7.50 11.43 -0.42
C ILE A 14 -7.49 12.93 -0.05
N ILE A 15 -7.09 13.27 1.19
CA ILE A 15 -7.06 14.66 1.66
C ILE A 15 -5.85 15.41 1.08
N ARG A 16 -4.67 14.78 0.98
CA ARG A 16 -3.47 15.44 0.41
C ARG A 16 -3.60 15.69 -1.09
N PHE A 17 -4.43 14.91 -1.79
CA PHE A 17 -4.73 15.09 -3.21
C PHE A 17 -5.93 16.02 -3.50
N ASN A 18 -6.62 16.55 -2.47
CA ASN A 18 -7.68 17.56 -2.59
C ASN A 18 -7.20 19.00 -2.38
N SER A 19 -5.91 19.27 -2.57
CA SER A 19 -5.41 20.65 -2.66
C SER A 19 -5.97 21.29 -3.95
N PRO A 20 -6.42 22.56 -3.93
CA PRO A 20 -7.18 23.20 -5.01
C PRO A 20 -6.34 23.59 -6.23
N THR A 21 -5.29 22.84 -6.54
CA THR A 21 -4.61 22.84 -7.84
C THR A 21 -5.36 21.97 -8.87
N MET A 22 -6.57 21.53 -8.53
CA MET A 22 -7.51 20.78 -9.37
C MET A 22 -8.17 21.69 -10.42
N MET A 23 -7.56 21.76 -11.60
CA MET A 23 -8.35 21.88 -12.82
C MET A 23 -7.61 21.22 -13.98
N GLN A 24 -7.58 19.89 -13.96
CA GLN A 24 -7.48 19.05 -15.16
C GLN A 24 -7.80 17.60 -14.76
N ILE A 25 -9.10 17.32 -14.54
CA ILE A 25 -9.64 15.99 -14.82
C ILE A 25 -9.67 15.88 -16.36
N ALA A 26 -8.50 15.84 -16.97
CA ALA A 26 -8.31 15.75 -18.39
C ALA A 26 -7.79 14.35 -18.70
N GLY A 27 -8.74 13.46 -19.01
CA GLY A 27 -8.49 12.16 -19.60
C GLY A 27 -7.65 11.22 -18.72
N VAL A 28 -8.26 10.13 -18.25
CA VAL A 28 -7.49 8.89 -18.05
C VAL A 28 -7.02 8.48 -19.45
N ILE A 29 -5.91 9.05 -19.92
CA ILE A 29 -5.32 8.71 -21.21
C ILE A 29 -4.82 7.28 -21.05
N TYR A 30 -5.46 6.33 -21.74
CA TYR A 30 -4.98 4.97 -21.89
C TYR A 30 -3.67 5.01 -22.68
N SER A 31 -2.57 5.29 -21.97
CA SER A 31 -1.22 5.16 -22.49
C SER A 31 -0.62 3.82 -22.03
N GLU A 32 0.30 3.30 -22.83
CA GLU A 32 1.08 2.12 -22.47
C GLU A 32 1.82 2.30 -21.13
N GLU A 33 2.21 3.54 -20.81
CA GLU A 33 2.80 3.91 -19.53
C GLU A 33 1.82 3.79 -18.37
N ARG A 34 0.56 4.25 -18.55
CA ARG A 34 -0.50 4.11 -17.55
C ARG A 34 -0.83 2.64 -17.28
N ARG A 35 -0.84 1.82 -18.34
CA ARG A 35 -1.04 0.36 -18.23
C ARG A 35 0.08 -0.30 -17.41
N LYS A 36 1.34 -0.04 -17.75
CA LYS A 36 2.49 -0.56 -17.00
C LYS A 36 2.50 -0.10 -15.54
N SER A 37 2.14 1.17 -15.29
CA SER A 37 2.05 1.68 -13.92
C SER A 37 0.89 1.03 -13.14
N GLN A 38 -0.25 0.75 -13.78
CA GLN A 38 -1.34 -0.01 -13.15
C GLN A 38 -0.91 -1.42 -12.77
N GLU A 39 -0.21 -2.12 -13.67
CA GLU A 39 0.24 -3.50 -13.45
C GLU A 39 1.22 -3.59 -12.30
N ARG A 40 2.19 -2.68 -12.24
CA ARG A 40 3.15 -2.61 -11.13
C ARG A 40 2.47 -2.30 -9.79
N TYR A 41 1.58 -1.31 -9.79
CA TYR A 41 0.77 -0.97 -8.62
C TYR A 41 -0.04 -2.17 -8.12
N GLN A 42 -0.77 -2.85 -9.02
CA GLN A 42 -1.59 -4.01 -8.68
C GLN A 42 -0.72 -5.15 -8.12
N ALA A 43 0.45 -5.41 -8.71
CA ALA A 43 1.40 -6.38 -8.20
C ALA A 43 1.98 -6.00 -6.83
N ALA A 44 2.09 -4.70 -6.50
CA ALA A 44 2.47 -4.26 -5.16
C ALA A 44 1.35 -4.51 -4.14
N VAL A 45 0.10 -4.19 -4.48
CA VAL A 45 -1.07 -4.48 -3.64
C VAL A 45 -1.20 -5.97 -3.34
N GLU A 46 -1.05 -6.82 -4.37
CA GLU A 46 -1.17 -8.27 -4.21
C GLU A 46 -0.07 -8.87 -3.32
N ARG A 47 1.15 -8.36 -3.43
CA ARG A 47 2.31 -8.84 -2.65
C ARG A 47 2.39 -8.26 -1.24
N ALA A 48 1.74 -7.13 -0.97
CA ALA A 48 1.75 -6.53 0.36
C ALA A 48 1.19 -7.51 1.40
N HIS A 49 2.04 -7.91 2.35
CA HIS A 49 1.70 -8.87 3.40
C HIS A 49 0.91 -8.19 4.53
N PHE A 50 1.11 -6.89 4.72
CA PHE A 50 0.40 -6.12 5.74
C PHE A 50 -1.07 -5.85 5.42
N LEU A 51 -1.50 -6.06 4.17
CA LEU A 51 -2.88 -5.88 3.73
C LEU A 51 -3.65 -7.20 3.81
N GLY A 52 -4.79 -7.18 4.49
CA GLY A 52 -5.78 -8.25 4.42
C GLY A 52 -6.51 -8.29 3.06
N GLN A 53 -7.25 -9.36 2.80
CA GLN A 53 -7.95 -9.57 1.52
C GLN A 53 -9.01 -8.50 1.22
N GLU A 54 -9.64 -7.93 2.23
CA GLU A 54 -10.58 -6.81 2.06
C GLU A 54 -9.85 -5.51 1.70
N GLU A 55 -8.75 -5.21 2.39
CA GLU A 55 -7.94 -4.03 2.11
C GLU A 55 -7.35 -4.11 0.70
N LYS A 56 -6.84 -5.27 0.28
CA LYS A 56 -6.37 -5.49 -1.10
C LYS A 56 -7.44 -5.16 -2.15
N ARG A 57 -8.71 -5.51 -1.89
CA ARG A 57 -9.83 -5.14 -2.77
C ARG A 57 -10.04 -3.63 -2.82
N HIS A 58 -10.00 -2.93 -1.68
CA HIS A 58 -10.12 -1.47 -1.65
C HIS A 58 -8.97 -0.77 -2.37
N TRP A 59 -7.74 -1.23 -2.18
CA TRP A 59 -6.57 -0.70 -2.89
C TRP A 59 -6.62 -1.00 -4.40
N ALA A 60 -7.06 -2.19 -4.82
CA ALA A 60 -7.26 -2.48 -6.25
C ALA A 60 -8.26 -1.50 -6.89
N LEU A 61 -9.39 -1.24 -6.22
CA LEU A 61 -10.38 -0.26 -6.67
C LEU A 61 -9.81 1.16 -6.75
N LEU A 62 -9.02 1.57 -5.75
CA LEU A 62 -8.35 2.88 -5.74
C LEU A 62 -7.47 3.06 -6.98
N GLY A 63 -6.76 2.03 -7.43
CA GLY A 63 -5.89 2.09 -8.61
C GLY A 63 -6.61 2.57 -9.88
N HIS A 64 -7.91 2.30 -10.03
CA HIS A 64 -8.68 2.72 -11.20
C HIS A 64 -8.97 4.23 -11.26
N ILE A 65 -8.92 4.92 -10.11
CA ILE A 65 -9.20 6.36 -10.03
C ILE A 65 -7.93 7.23 -9.94
N LEU A 66 -6.75 6.60 -9.78
CA LEU A 66 -5.49 7.31 -9.71
C LEU A 66 -4.95 7.70 -11.10
N THR A 67 -4.28 8.85 -11.18
CA THR A 67 -3.44 9.22 -12.33
C THR A 67 -2.16 8.36 -12.39
N THR A 68 -1.43 8.39 -13.52
CA THR A 68 -0.16 7.66 -13.66
C THR A 68 0.85 8.00 -12.54
N GLY A 69 1.03 9.28 -12.22
CA GLY A 69 1.95 9.70 -11.16
C GLY A 69 1.49 9.24 -9.78
N GLN A 70 0.18 9.28 -9.52
CA GLN A 70 -0.38 8.81 -8.24
C GLN A 70 -0.26 7.29 -8.07
N LEU A 71 -0.35 6.50 -9.14
CA LEU A 71 -0.08 5.07 -9.08
C LEU A 71 1.36 4.77 -8.67
N GLN A 72 2.32 5.48 -9.25
CA GLN A 72 3.75 5.28 -8.96
C GLN A 72 4.06 5.64 -7.50
N GLU A 73 3.47 6.73 -7.01
CA GLU A 73 3.59 7.11 -5.61
C GLU A 73 2.93 6.09 -4.68
N ALA A 74 1.73 5.62 -5.01
CA ALA A 74 1.04 4.60 -4.23
C ALA A 74 1.78 3.25 -4.23
N GLU A 75 2.33 2.84 -5.37
CA GLU A 75 3.22 1.66 -5.51
C GLU A 75 4.39 1.78 -4.52
N ARG A 76 5.09 2.93 -4.53
CA ARG A 76 6.23 3.17 -3.62
C ARG A 76 5.81 3.08 -2.15
N LEU A 77 4.71 3.74 -1.79
CA LEU A 77 4.20 3.73 -0.41
C LEU A 77 3.86 2.33 0.09
N ILE A 78 3.23 1.50 -0.75
CA ILE A 78 2.90 0.12 -0.41
C ILE A 78 4.18 -0.68 -0.16
N ILE A 79 5.17 -0.57 -1.06
CA ILE A 79 6.44 -1.30 -0.94
C ILE A 79 7.21 -0.86 0.32
N ASP A 80 7.32 0.44 0.56
CA ASP A 80 8.04 0.99 1.70
C ASP A 80 7.42 0.54 3.03
N GLU A 81 6.09 0.50 3.12
CA GLU A 81 5.37 0.06 4.31
C GLU A 81 5.52 -1.46 4.54
N ASP A 82 5.48 -2.27 3.48
CA ASP A 82 5.68 -3.73 3.58
C ASP A 82 7.10 -4.04 4.06
N LEU A 83 8.12 -3.38 3.50
CA LEU A 83 9.52 -3.53 3.92
C LEU A 83 9.75 -3.13 5.39
N LYS A 84 9.16 -2.02 5.84
CA LYS A 84 9.25 -1.59 7.25
C LYS A 84 8.67 -2.63 8.19
N ARG A 85 7.54 -3.25 7.82
CA ARG A 85 6.88 -4.25 8.67
C ARG A 85 7.61 -5.58 8.68
N LEU A 86 8.19 -5.99 7.56
CA LEU A 86 9.07 -7.16 7.50
C LEU A 86 10.28 -6.99 8.42
N ALA A 87 10.96 -5.84 8.37
CA ALA A 87 12.10 -5.56 9.25
C ALA A 87 11.72 -5.61 10.75
N VAL A 88 10.52 -5.17 11.11
CA VAL A 88 10.01 -5.26 12.49
C VAL A 88 9.68 -6.71 12.87
N GLN A 89 9.09 -7.50 11.96
CA GLN A 89 8.79 -8.92 12.21
C GLN A 89 10.08 -9.73 12.42
N GLU A 90 11.09 -9.53 11.59
CA GLU A 90 12.40 -10.19 11.72
C GLU A 90 13.04 -9.88 13.09
N GLN A 91 12.98 -8.63 13.54
CA GLN A 91 13.48 -8.24 14.87
C GLN A 91 12.71 -8.93 16.01
N LEU A 92 11.39 -9.08 15.88
CA LEU A 92 10.56 -9.75 16.89
C LEU A 92 10.81 -11.26 16.95
N GLU A 93 11.12 -11.91 15.82
CA GLU A 93 11.49 -13.33 15.78
C GLU A 93 12.84 -13.59 16.43
N VAL A 94 13.81 -12.69 16.27
CA VAL A 94 15.10 -12.75 16.97
C VAL A 94 14.95 -12.62 18.49
N ILE A 95 13.94 -11.89 18.97
CA ILE A 95 13.70 -11.67 20.40
C ILE A 95 12.87 -12.80 21.05
N LYS A 96 12.15 -13.63 20.28
CA LYS A 96 11.44 -14.78 20.86
C LYS A 96 12.47 -15.73 21.50
N PRO A 97 12.45 -15.93 22.83
CA PRO A 97 13.36 -16.86 23.46
C PRO A 97 13.01 -18.26 22.93
N SER A 98 14.00 -19.01 22.45
CA SER A 98 13.80 -20.41 22.12
C SER A 98 13.33 -21.12 23.40
N SER A 99 12.04 -21.41 23.47
CA SER A 99 11.48 -22.27 24.49
C SER A 99 11.82 -23.71 24.15
N GLU A 100 13.11 -24.03 24.14
CA GLU A 100 13.61 -25.39 23.92
C GLU A 100 14.81 -25.64 24.84
N LYS A 101 14.58 -25.46 26.14
CA LYS A 101 15.27 -26.21 27.20
C LYS A 101 14.29 -26.42 28.34
N ARG A 102 13.77 -27.64 28.43
CA ARG A 102 13.05 -28.34 29.54
C ARG A 102 12.27 -29.43 28.82
N TYR A 103 12.71 -30.68 28.73
CA TYR A 103 13.23 -31.61 29.73
C TYR A 103 14.47 -32.30 29.13
N GLY A 104 15.57 -32.48 29.85
CA GLY A 104 15.67 -33.33 31.05
C GLY A 104 16.28 -34.64 30.59
#